data_AF-A0A661AJH7-F1
#
_entry.id   AF-A0A661AJH7-F1
#
_cell.length_a   1.000
_cell.length_b   1.000
_cell.length_c   1.000
_cell.angle_alpha   90.00
_cell.angle_beta   90.00
_cell.angle_gamma   90.00
#
_symmetry.space_group_name_H-M   'P 1'
#
loop_
_entity.id
_entity.type
_entity.pdbx_description
1 polymer ?
#
loop_
_entity_poly.entity_id
_entity_poly.type
_entity_poly.pdbx_seq_one_letter_code
_entity_poly.pdbx_strand_id
1 'polypeptide(L)'
;MSDFAYFLYYIYYGLLYILFATFIYWSIIERIWIKSVHSEIFGIGFIGAFFLLLSIFFILQGSIQALVVFLAVAGFFVLYAVHRTREVLKEREKEERELRELLERYKKNPEDFGTLRRLGMIHERREEWEKAIEFYERADSLVKGRETDAGLRARNLRTALEIERKEKPVMCKRCGKRNRKDAIFCERCRRPLRSLKESFSLIPVPVKVGFFLFFIPYIIFMAYLPPAKNLLLWFLTLADAGILLYLFSPP
;
A
#
# COMPACT_ATOMS: atom_id res chain seq x y z
N MET A 1 -20.45 37.66 -16.15
CA MET A 1 -20.90 36.33 -16.59
C MET A 1 -22.22 36.05 -15.91
N SER A 2 -23.23 35.53 -16.62
CA SER A 2 -24.55 35.23 -16.07
C SER A 2 -24.50 34.05 -15.09
N ASP A 3 -25.42 34.00 -14.13
CA ASP A 3 -25.52 32.89 -13.16
C ASP A 3 -25.71 31.52 -13.86
N PHE A 4 -26.34 31.52 -15.03
CA PHE A 4 -26.46 30.34 -15.89
C PHE A 4 -25.12 29.85 -16.45
N ALA A 5 -24.21 30.77 -16.81
CA ALA A 5 -22.86 30.41 -17.24
C ALA A 5 -22.04 29.80 -16.09
N TYR A 6 -22.23 30.28 -14.86
CA TYR A 6 -21.63 29.67 -13.67
C TYR A 6 -22.19 28.28 -13.37
N PHE A 7 -23.50 28.07 -13.54
CA PHE A 7 -24.13 26.77 -13.36
C PHE A 7 -23.61 25.70 -14.34
N LEU A 8 -23.59 26.01 -15.64
CA LEU A 8 -23.03 25.12 -16.66
C LEU A 8 -21.53 24.86 -16.44
N TYR A 9 -20.81 25.87 -15.95
CA TYR A 9 -19.41 25.77 -15.57
C TYR A 9 -19.19 24.74 -14.44
N TYR A 10 -19.98 24.79 -13.36
CA TYR A 10 -19.85 23.83 -12.26
C TYR A 10 -20.19 22.40 -12.67
N ILE A 11 -21.20 22.22 -13.55
CA ILE A 11 -21.55 20.90 -14.08
C ILE A 11 -20.42 20.33 -14.94
N TYR A 12 -19.87 21.12 -15.84
CA TYR A 12 -18.79 20.69 -16.73
C TYR A 12 -17.54 20.27 -15.93
N TYR A 13 -17.10 21.08 -14.97
CA TYR A 13 -15.93 20.75 -14.16
C TYR A 13 -16.20 19.66 -13.12
N GLY A 14 -17.43 19.55 -12.60
CA GLY A 14 -17.84 18.42 -11.79
C GLY A 14 -17.73 17.11 -12.56
N LEU A 15 -18.19 17.07 -13.81
CA LEU A 15 -18.02 15.93 -14.72
C LEU A 15 -16.55 15.65 -15.03
N LEU A 16 -15.76 16.70 -15.30
CA LEU A 16 -14.34 16.58 -15.61
C LEU A 16 -13.53 16.06 -14.42
N TYR A 17 -13.88 16.50 -13.20
CA TYR A 17 -13.32 15.99 -11.96
C TYR A 17 -13.74 14.55 -11.69
N ILE A 18 -15.00 14.19 -11.91
CA ILE A 18 -15.47 12.80 -11.80
C ILE A 18 -14.72 11.90 -12.79
N LEU A 19 -14.55 12.32 -14.04
CA LEU A 19 -13.80 11.60 -15.07
C LEU A 19 -12.30 11.48 -14.73
N PHE A 20 -11.70 12.54 -14.19
CA PHE A 20 -10.31 12.51 -13.74
C PHE A 20 -10.12 11.62 -12.51
N ALA A 21 -11.00 11.74 -11.52
CA ALA A 21 -11.00 10.92 -10.32
C ALA A 21 -11.22 9.45 -10.68
N THR A 22 -12.13 9.14 -11.62
CA THR A 22 -12.33 7.76 -12.12
C THR A 22 -11.16 7.25 -12.96
N PHE A 23 -10.51 8.10 -13.76
CA PHE A 23 -9.30 7.73 -14.52
C PHE A 23 -8.09 7.47 -13.62
N ILE A 24 -7.85 8.34 -12.63
CA ILE A 24 -6.84 8.15 -11.59
C ILE A 24 -7.18 6.92 -10.76
N TYR A 25 -8.43 6.77 -10.34
CA TYR A 25 -8.93 5.59 -9.63
C TYR A 25 -8.63 4.32 -10.42
N TRP A 26 -8.98 4.27 -11.72
CA TRP A 26 -8.70 3.12 -12.57
C TRP A 26 -7.21 2.87 -12.76
N SER A 27 -6.41 3.91 -13.01
CA SER A 27 -4.96 3.78 -13.25
C SER A 27 -4.15 3.41 -12.00
N ILE A 28 -4.60 3.86 -10.82
CA ILE A 28 -4.01 3.54 -9.52
C ILE A 28 -4.47 2.15 -9.09
N ILE A 29 -5.76 1.82 -9.22
CA ILE A 29 -6.29 0.49 -8.92
C ILE A 29 -5.63 -0.54 -9.84
N GLU A 30 -5.58 -0.36 -11.15
CA GLU A 30 -4.98 -1.36 -12.04
C GLU A 30 -3.52 -1.70 -11.65
N ARG A 31 -2.74 -0.73 -11.12
CA ARG A 31 -1.37 -0.99 -10.64
C ARG A 31 -1.26 -1.48 -9.19
N ILE A 32 -2.13 -1.02 -8.28
CA ILE A 32 -2.13 -1.42 -6.87
C ILE A 32 -2.85 -2.76 -6.70
N TRP A 33 -4.03 -2.92 -7.31
CA TRP A 33 -4.88 -4.11 -7.29
C TRP A 33 -4.17 -5.34 -7.85
N ILE A 34 -3.41 -5.23 -8.95
CA ILE A 34 -2.64 -6.38 -9.50
C ILE A 34 -1.53 -6.89 -8.54
N LYS A 35 -1.07 -6.08 -7.56
CA LYS A 35 0.00 -6.49 -6.62
C LYS A 35 -0.41 -6.56 -5.14
N SER A 36 -1.57 -6.04 -4.74
CA SER A 36 -2.01 -5.97 -3.34
C SER A 36 -3.40 -6.55 -3.08
N VAL A 37 -3.95 -7.36 -3.99
CA VAL A 37 -5.21 -8.12 -3.83
C VAL A 37 -5.26 -8.97 -2.55
N HIS A 38 -4.17 -9.11 -1.79
CA HIS A 38 -4.16 -9.85 -0.53
C HIS A 38 -4.38 -9.03 0.75
N SER A 39 -4.61 -7.70 0.71
CA SER A 39 -4.98 -6.97 1.94
C SER A 39 -6.34 -6.30 1.82
N GLU A 40 -7.36 -6.98 2.36
CA GLU A 40 -8.73 -6.44 2.60
C GLU A 40 -8.72 -5.05 3.28
N ILE A 41 -7.64 -4.77 4.01
CA ILE A 41 -7.37 -3.55 4.77
C ILE A 41 -7.36 -2.29 3.88
N PHE A 42 -6.83 -2.38 2.65
CA PHE A 42 -6.65 -1.19 1.80
C PHE A 42 -7.96 -0.70 1.18
N GLY A 43 -8.85 -1.62 0.79
CA GLY A 43 -10.18 -1.27 0.27
C GLY A 43 -11.07 -0.63 1.32
N ILE A 44 -11.07 -1.19 2.54
CA ILE A 44 -11.88 -0.68 3.66
C ILE A 44 -11.40 0.71 4.10
N GLY A 45 -10.08 0.92 4.22
CA GLY A 45 -9.52 2.23 4.56
C GLY A 45 -9.85 3.34 3.55
N PHE A 46 -9.87 3.00 2.26
CA PHE A 46 -10.20 3.94 1.19
C PHE A 46 -11.68 4.35 1.17
N ILE A 47 -12.58 3.37 1.33
CA ILE A 47 -14.02 3.62 1.47
C ILE A 47 -14.29 4.50 2.70
N GLY A 48 -13.56 4.25 3.81
CA GLY A 48 -13.64 5.07 5.01
C GLY A 48 -13.23 6.53 4.83
N ALA A 49 -12.09 6.75 4.18
CA ALA A 49 -11.61 8.09 3.89
C ALA A 49 -12.61 8.87 3.02
N PHE A 50 -13.25 8.21 2.05
CA PHE A 50 -14.29 8.81 1.21
C PHE A 50 -15.51 9.28 2.04
N PHE A 51 -16.04 8.42 2.93
CA PHE A 51 -17.18 8.80 3.78
C PHE A 51 -16.82 9.86 4.84
N LEU A 52 -15.58 9.87 5.34
CA LEU A 52 -15.08 10.93 6.22
C LEU A 52 -15.01 12.29 5.49
N LEU A 53 -14.52 12.31 4.25
CA LEU A 53 -14.48 13.54 3.45
C LEU A 53 -15.90 14.03 3.08
N LEU A 54 -16.81 13.10 2.75
CA LEU A 54 -18.21 13.43 2.45
C LEU A 54 -18.93 14.00 3.68
N SER A 55 -18.68 13.45 4.87
CA SER A 55 -19.30 13.96 6.11
C SER A 55 -18.74 15.32 6.53
N ILE A 56 -17.44 15.57 6.36
CA ILE A 56 -16.84 16.91 6.53
C ILE A 56 -17.51 17.93 5.60
N PHE A 57 -17.75 17.57 4.34
CA PHE A 57 -18.45 18.42 3.37
C PHE A 57 -19.85 18.85 3.86
N PHE A 58 -20.64 17.93 4.40
CA PHE A 58 -21.98 18.26 4.91
C PHE A 58 -21.96 18.99 6.26
N ILE A 59 -20.93 18.78 7.11
CA ILE A 59 -20.73 19.56 8.35
C ILE A 59 -20.46 21.02 8.01
N LEU A 60 -19.63 21.30 7.00
CA LEU A 60 -19.32 22.67 6.56
C LEU A 60 -20.55 23.41 6.01
N GLN A 61 -21.60 22.70 5.60
CA GLN A 61 -22.90 23.28 5.23
C GLN A 61 -23.87 23.47 6.41
N GLY A 62 -23.42 23.22 7.66
CA GLY A 62 -24.18 23.49 8.88
C GLY A 62 -25.12 22.36 9.33
N SER A 63 -25.00 21.16 8.76
CA SER A 63 -25.87 20.03 9.12
C SER A 63 -25.36 19.27 10.35
N ILE A 64 -26.06 19.39 11.48
CA ILE A 64 -25.78 18.63 12.71
C ILE A 64 -25.87 17.11 12.48
N GLN A 65 -26.73 16.67 11.53
CA GLN A 65 -26.85 15.26 11.17
C GLN A 65 -25.56 14.70 10.56
N ALA A 66 -24.77 15.53 9.88
CA ALA A 66 -23.49 15.13 9.30
C ALA A 66 -22.41 14.86 10.37
N LEU A 67 -22.47 15.54 11.53
CA LEU A 67 -21.57 15.28 12.66
C LEU A 67 -21.84 13.89 13.28
N VAL A 68 -23.11 13.49 13.38
CA VAL A 68 -23.49 12.16 13.89
C VAL A 68 -22.97 11.06 12.96
N VAL A 69 -23.13 11.25 11.64
CA VAL A 69 -22.61 10.31 10.63
C VAL A 69 -21.07 10.26 10.67
N PHE A 70 -20.40 11.41 10.78
CA PHE A 70 -18.94 11.49 10.92
C PHE A 70 -18.44 10.69 12.14
N LEU A 71 -19.03 10.92 13.31
CA LEU A 71 -18.63 10.22 14.55
C LEU A 71 -18.91 8.71 14.48
N ALA A 72 -20.02 8.30 13.86
CA ALA A 72 -20.34 6.88 13.67
C ALA A 72 -19.33 6.19 12.73
N VAL A 73 -18.99 6.82 11.60
CA VAL A 73 -17.99 6.31 10.66
C VAL A 73 -16.61 6.28 11.31
N ALA A 74 -16.17 7.36 11.93
CA ALA A 74 -14.89 7.42 12.64
C ALA A 74 -14.79 6.36 13.75
N GLY A 75 -15.85 6.19 14.55
CA GLY A 75 -15.93 5.17 15.58
C GLY A 75 -15.83 3.75 15.02
N PHE A 76 -16.51 3.45 13.91
CA PHE A 76 -16.40 2.18 13.21
C PHE A 76 -14.95 1.91 12.77
N PHE A 77 -14.26 2.90 12.18
CA PHE A 77 -12.87 2.74 11.76
C PHE A 77 -11.92 2.51 12.92
N VAL A 78 -12.12 3.19 14.05
CA VAL A 78 -11.33 2.97 15.26
C VAL A 78 -11.54 1.55 15.78
N LEU A 79 -12.79 1.07 15.87
CA LEU A 79 -13.10 -0.28 16.32
C LEU A 79 -12.54 -1.35 15.37
N TYR A 80 -12.67 -1.13 14.06
CA TYR A 80 -12.09 -2.00 13.04
C TYR A 80 -10.57 -2.07 13.17
N ALA A 81 -9.89 -0.93 13.31
CA ALA A 81 -8.44 -0.87 13.49
C ALA A 81 -8.01 -1.62 14.75
N VAL A 82 -8.67 -1.39 15.88
CA VAL A 82 -8.38 -2.10 17.15
C VAL A 82 -8.59 -3.60 17.01
N HIS A 83 -9.69 -4.03 16.40
CA HIS A 83 -9.97 -5.46 16.18
C HIS A 83 -8.89 -6.10 15.29
N ARG A 84 -8.53 -5.42 14.19
CA ARG A 84 -7.50 -5.92 13.28
C ARG A 84 -6.13 -6.03 13.94
N THR A 85 -5.73 -5.03 14.73
CA THR A 85 -4.47 -5.08 15.49
C THR A 85 -4.46 -6.27 16.45
N ARG A 86 -5.58 -6.55 17.13
CA ARG A 86 -5.69 -7.72 18.02
C ARG A 86 -5.53 -9.03 17.27
N GLU A 87 -6.18 -9.20 16.12
CA GLU A 87 -6.04 -10.43 15.32
C GLU A 87 -4.60 -10.62 14.83
N VAL A 88 -3.95 -9.56 14.32
CA VAL A 88 -2.54 -9.62 13.90
C VAL A 88 -1.60 -9.97 15.07
N LEU A 89 -1.85 -9.45 16.27
CA LEU A 89 -1.08 -9.80 17.47
C LEU A 89 -1.25 -11.28 17.84
N LYS A 90 -2.49 -11.79 17.84
CA LYS A 90 -2.76 -13.21 18.12
C LYS A 90 -2.06 -14.13 17.11
N GLU A 91 -2.10 -13.79 15.82
CA GLU A 91 -1.42 -14.56 14.78
C GLU A 91 0.10 -14.57 14.99
N ARG A 92 0.70 -13.43 15.33
CA ARG A 92 2.14 -13.34 15.63
C ARG A 92 2.52 -14.17 16.85
N GLU A 93 1.76 -14.07 17.94
CA GLU A 93 2.00 -14.87 19.15
C GLU A 93 1.91 -16.37 18.86
N LYS A 94 0.95 -16.79 18.04
CA LYS A 94 0.78 -18.18 17.61
C LYS A 94 1.97 -18.65 16.77
N GLU A 95 2.43 -17.85 15.81
CA GLU A 95 3.60 -18.20 15.00
C GLU A 95 4.88 -18.27 15.85
N GLU A 96 5.09 -17.35 16.79
CA GLU A 96 6.25 -17.39 17.69
C GLU A 96 6.22 -18.59 18.63
N ARG A 97 5.03 -19.03 19.06
CA ARG A 97 4.87 -20.27 19.83
C ARG A 97 5.23 -21.49 18.97
N GLU A 98 4.68 -21.58 17.76
CA GLU A 98 4.98 -22.67 16.81
C GLU A 98 6.49 -22.73 16.51
N LEU A 99 7.13 -21.57 16.26
CA LEU A 99 8.57 -21.51 16.01
C LEU A 99 9.38 -22.03 17.20
N ARG A 100 9.03 -21.66 18.44
CA ARG A 100 9.72 -22.15 19.65
C ARG A 100 9.62 -23.67 19.78
N GLU A 101 8.42 -24.23 19.59
CA GLU A 101 8.21 -25.68 19.65
C GLU A 101 8.99 -26.43 18.57
N LEU A 102 9.01 -25.90 17.35
CA LEU A 102 9.79 -26.48 16.25
C LEU A 102 11.30 -26.41 16.50
N LEU A 103 11.81 -25.32 17.08
CA LEU A 103 13.22 -25.20 17.44
C LEU A 103 13.62 -26.18 18.54
N GLU A 104 12.77 -26.42 19.54
CA GLU A 104 13.03 -27.44 20.56
C GLU A 104 13.00 -28.86 19.97
N ARG A 105 12.08 -29.15 19.04
CA ARG A 105 12.05 -30.42 18.31
C ARG A 105 13.30 -30.58 17.44
N TYR A 106 13.73 -29.52 16.77
CA TYR A 106 14.93 -29.49 15.94
C TYR A 106 16.20 -29.76 16.76
N LYS A 107 16.32 -29.22 17.97
CA LYS A 107 17.45 -29.52 18.89
C LYS A 107 17.51 -31.00 19.25
N LYS A 108 16.37 -31.66 19.44
CA LYS A 108 16.28 -33.08 19.81
C LYS A 108 16.51 -34.01 18.62
N ASN A 109 15.97 -33.65 17.46
CA ASN A 109 16.14 -34.41 16.22
C ASN A 109 16.36 -33.46 15.04
N PRO A 110 17.64 -33.11 14.75
CA PRO A 110 17.98 -32.19 13.65
C PRO A 110 17.67 -32.73 12.26
N GLU A 111 17.48 -34.05 12.12
CA GLU A 111 17.25 -34.75 10.85
C GLU A 111 15.77 -35.18 10.70
N ASP A 112 14.84 -34.47 11.35
CA ASP A 112 13.41 -34.66 11.16
C ASP A 112 12.90 -33.86 9.95
N PHE A 113 12.54 -34.56 8.88
CA PHE A 113 12.01 -33.97 7.63
C PHE A 113 10.87 -32.97 7.90
N GLY A 114 9.91 -33.35 8.75
CA GLY A 114 8.72 -32.54 9.03
C GLY A 114 9.05 -31.23 9.73
N THR A 115 10.01 -31.25 10.66
CA THR A 115 10.47 -30.07 11.39
C THR A 115 11.24 -29.12 10.49
N LEU A 116 12.21 -29.64 9.72
CA LEU A 116 12.98 -28.84 8.76
C LEU A 116 12.08 -28.17 7.73
N ARG A 117 11.12 -28.93 7.15
CA ARG A 117 10.13 -28.38 6.22
C ARG A 117 9.30 -27.27 6.85
N ARG A 118 8.80 -27.44 8.07
CA ARG A 118 8.00 -26.41 8.77
C ARG A 118 8.82 -25.17 9.13
N LEU A 119 10.07 -25.34 9.55
CA LEU A 119 10.99 -24.22 9.76
C LEU A 119 11.21 -23.43 8.45
N GLY A 120 11.43 -24.14 7.34
CA GLY A 120 11.48 -23.53 6.01
C GLY A 120 10.23 -22.70 5.69
N MET A 121 9.03 -23.22 5.98
CA MET A 121 7.76 -22.49 5.78
C MET A 121 7.63 -21.24 6.64
N ILE A 122 8.07 -21.27 7.91
CA ILE A 122 8.05 -20.09 8.78
C ILE A 122 9.01 -19.02 8.25
N HIS A 123 10.24 -19.41 7.89
CA HIS A 123 11.22 -18.48 7.34
C HIS A 123 10.78 -17.93 5.96
N GLU A 124 10.09 -18.72 5.15
CA GLU A 124 9.48 -18.27 3.89
C GLU A 124 8.39 -17.21 4.16
N ARG A 125 7.48 -17.44 5.11
CA ARG A 125 6.46 -16.43 5.49
C ARG A 125 7.06 -15.14 6.04
N ARG A 126 8.24 -15.22 6.67
CA ARG A 126 9.00 -14.07 7.18
C ARG A 126 9.87 -13.40 6.12
N GLU A 127 9.84 -13.89 4.88
CA GLU A 127 10.65 -13.41 3.76
C GLU A 127 12.16 -13.53 4.03
N GLU A 128 12.55 -14.47 4.89
CA GLU A 128 13.94 -14.83 5.19
C GLU A 128 14.39 -15.90 4.17
N TRP A 129 14.36 -15.53 2.88
CA TRP A 129 14.48 -16.45 1.74
C TRP A 129 15.69 -17.38 1.82
N GLU A 130 16.86 -16.86 2.17
CA GLU A 130 18.08 -17.66 2.27
C GLU A 130 17.96 -18.77 3.33
N LYS A 131 17.43 -18.44 4.51
CA LYS A 131 17.21 -19.44 5.58
C LYS A 131 16.12 -20.43 5.22
N ALA A 132 15.06 -19.95 4.57
CA ALA A 132 13.98 -20.82 4.10
C ALA A 132 14.51 -21.88 3.12
N ILE A 133 15.34 -21.44 2.16
CA ILE A 133 16.02 -22.31 1.20
C ILE A 133 16.90 -23.34 1.92
N GLU A 134 17.73 -22.91 2.88
CA GLU A 134 18.61 -23.81 3.64
C GLU A 134 17.82 -24.93 4.36
N PHE A 135 16.75 -24.57 5.06
CA PHE A 135 15.91 -25.56 5.75
C PHE A 135 15.19 -26.50 4.80
N TYR A 136 14.69 -25.99 3.66
CA TYR A 136 14.05 -26.82 2.66
C TYR A 136 15.02 -27.78 1.97
N GLU A 137 16.25 -27.35 1.68
CA GLU A 137 17.28 -28.21 1.09
C GLU A 137 17.73 -29.30 2.06
N ARG A 138 17.87 -28.97 3.35
CA ARG A 138 18.14 -29.99 4.38
C ARG A 138 16.98 -30.95 4.55
N ALA A 139 15.73 -30.52 4.39
CA ALA A 139 14.60 -31.44 4.39
C ALA A 139 14.65 -32.36 3.16
N ASP A 140 14.83 -31.81 1.97
CA ASP A 140 14.86 -32.58 0.71
C ASP A 140 15.99 -33.62 0.69
N SER A 141 17.17 -33.30 1.24
CA SER A 141 18.31 -34.21 1.27
C SER A 141 18.10 -35.48 2.11
N LEU A 142 17.14 -35.46 3.05
CA LEU A 142 16.77 -36.63 3.85
C LEU A 142 15.95 -37.66 3.06
N VAL A 143 15.32 -37.25 1.96
CA VAL A 143 14.49 -38.12 1.13
C VAL A 143 15.21 -38.40 -0.18
N LYS A 144 15.85 -39.57 -0.26
CA LYS A 144 16.56 -40.00 -1.47
C LYS A 144 15.59 -40.50 -2.54
N GLY A 145 15.84 -40.11 -3.80
CA GLY A 145 15.22 -40.74 -4.97
C GLY A 145 13.82 -40.23 -5.36
N ARG A 146 13.32 -39.14 -4.76
CA ARG A 146 12.11 -38.45 -5.19
C ARG A 146 12.17 -36.95 -4.88
N GLU A 147 11.59 -36.13 -5.75
CA GLU A 147 11.42 -34.70 -5.48
C GLU A 147 10.39 -34.50 -4.36
N THR A 148 10.75 -33.74 -3.34
CA THR A 148 9.82 -33.36 -2.27
C THR A 148 9.23 -31.98 -2.50
N ASP A 149 8.12 -31.66 -1.82
CA ASP A 149 7.56 -30.32 -1.86
C ASP A 149 8.53 -29.27 -1.26
N ALA A 150 9.36 -29.67 -0.28
CA ALA A 150 10.44 -28.86 0.24
C ALA A 150 11.48 -28.56 -0.85
N GLY A 151 11.94 -29.58 -1.58
CA GLY A 151 12.88 -29.41 -2.70
C GLY A 151 12.33 -28.50 -3.80
N LEU A 152 11.06 -28.66 -4.17
CA LEU A 152 10.39 -27.79 -5.14
C LEU A 152 10.32 -26.34 -4.65
N ARG A 153 9.95 -26.11 -3.39
CA ARG A 153 9.93 -24.77 -2.79
C ARG A 153 11.31 -24.13 -2.75
N ALA A 154 12.35 -24.87 -2.36
CA ALA A 154 13.74 -24.40 -2.37
C ALA A 154 14.15 -23.92 -3.77
N ARG A 155 13.87 -24.72 -4.81
CA ARG A 155 14.19 -24.36 -6.20
C ARG A 155 13.45 -23.11 -6.64
N ASN A 156 12.15 -23.02 -6.36
CA ASN A 156 11.34 -21.87 -6.73
C ASN A 156 11.84 -20.58 -6.05
N LEU A 157 12.13 -20.64 -4.75
CA LEU A 157 12.67 -19.52 -3.99
C LEU A 157 14.06 -19.12 -4.49
N ARG A 158 14.92 -20.09 -4.83
CA ARG A 158 16.24 -19.82 -5.38
C ARG A 158 16.16 -19.09 -6.73
N THR A 159 15.30 -19.55 -7.63
CA THR A 159 15.05 -18.89 -8.92
C THR A 159 14.52 -17.48 -8.72
N ALA A 160 13.56 -17.28 -7.81
CA ALA A 160 13.04 -15.96 -7.49
C ALA A 160 14.13 -15.03 -6.94
N LEU A 161 14.98 -15.51 -6.04
CA LEU A 161 16.10 -14.76 -5.47
C LEU A 161 17.16 -14.41 -6.52
N GLU A 162 17.41 -15.29 -7.50
CA GLU A 162 18.32 -15.02 -8.59
C GLU A 162 17.79 -13.94 -9.54
N ILE A 163 16.49 -13.99 -9.88
CA ILE A 163 15.83 -12.95 -10.66
C ILE A 163 15.91 -11.62 -9.90
N GLU A 164 15.58 -11.61 -8.62
CA GLU A 164 15.65 -10.41 -7.77
C GLU A 164 17.08 -9.83 -7.77
N ARG A 165 18.11 -10.67 -7.62
CA ARG A 165 19.52 -10.24 -7.67
C ARG A 165 19.90 -9.64 -9.03
N LYS A 166 19.44 -10.24 -10.14
CA LYS A 166 19.68 -9.72 -11.51
C LYS A 166 18.99 -8.38 -11.73
N GLU A 167 17.84 -8.15 -11.12
CA GLU A 167 17.12 -6.88 -11.20
C GLU A 167 17.78 -5.72 -10.43
N LYS A 168 18.88 -5.96 -9.68
CA LYS A 168 19.60 -4.97 -8.86
C LYS A 168 18.67 -4.27 -7.86
N PRO A 169 18.28 -4.98 -6.78
CA PRO A 169 17.30 -4.48 -5.83
C PRO A 169 17.88 -3.31 -5.04
N VAL A 170 17.02 -2.36 -4.67
CA VAL A 170 17.41 -1.21 -3.85
C VAL A 170 17.40 -1.63 -2.39
N MET A 171 18.57 -1.59 -1.76
CA MET A 171 18.73 -1.88 -0.33
C MET A 171 18.28 -0.69 0.51
N CYS A 172 17.40 -0.93 1.48
CA CYS A 172 17.05 0.08 2.47
C CYS A 172 18.23 0.32 3.42
N LYS A 173 18.81 1.52 3.39
CA LYS A 173 19.93 1.92 4.27
C LYS A 173 19.59 1.88 5.77
N ARG A 174 18.31 1.88 6.15
CA ARG A 174 17.87 1.86 7.55
C ARG A 174 17.64 0.44 8.07
N CYS A 175 16.80 -0.34 7.39
CA CYS A 175 16.36 -1.65 7.89
C CYS A 175 16.97 -2.85 7.16
N GLY A 176 17.84 -2.60 6.18
CA GLY A 176 18.51 -3.65 5.39
C GLY A 176 17.61 -4.44 4.44
N LYS A 177 16.30 -4.13 4.35
CA LYS A 177 15.38 -4.83 3.44
C LYS A 177 15.77 -4.58 1.97
N ARG A 178 15.85 -5.65 1.18
CA ARG A 178 15.89 -5.62 -0.28
C ARG A 178 14.52 -5.21 -0.83
N ASN A 179 14.48 -4.25 -1.74
CA ASN A 179 13.24 -3.79 -2.39
C ASN A 179 13.42 -3.88 -3.91
N ARG A 180 12.32 -3.97 -4.65
CA ARG A 180 12.35 -3.95 -6.11
C ARG A 180 13.09 -2.73 -6.65
N LYS A 181 13.64 -2.87 -7.86
CA LYS A 181 14.37 -1.80 -8.54
C LYS A 181 13.54 -0.52 -8.70
N ASP A 182 12.23 -0.63 -8.88
CA ASP A 182 11.30 0.49 -9.07
C ASP A 182 10.66 0.99 -7.76
N ALA A 183 11.05 0.44 -6.61
CA ALA A 183 10.50 0.83 -5.32
C ALA A 183 10.89 2.28 -4.96
N ILE A 184 9.88 3.10 -4.68
CA ILE A 184 10.02 4.46 -4.16
C ILE A 184 10.18 4.44 -2.62
N PHE A 185 9.38 3.60 -1.96
CA PHE A 185 9.39 3.42 -0.50
C PHE A 185 9.85 2.01 -0.12
N CYS A 186 10.47 1.89 1.06
CA CYS A 186 10.81 0.58 1.60
C CYS A 186 9.55 -0.20 1.99
N GLU A 187 9.42 -1.45 1.55
CA GLU A 187 8.26 -2.29 1.84
C GLU A 187 8.15 -2.64 3.34
N ARG A 188 9.29 -2.70 4.04
CA ARG A 188 9.34 -3.01 5.47
C ARG A 188 9.15 -1.78 6.35
N CYS A 189 9.98 -0.75 6.19
CA CYS A 189 10.00 0.40 7.10
C CYS A 189 9.40 1.69 6.52
N ARG A 190 8.88 1.65 5.29
CA ARG A 190 8.18 2.74 4.59
C ARG A 190 8.97 4.03 4.36
N ARG A 191 10.25 4.08 4.72
CA ARG A 191 11.12 5.21 4.43
C ARG A 191 11.35 5.35 2.91
N PRO A 192 11.45 6.58 2.36
CA PRO A 192 11.88 6.79 0.98
C PRO A 192 13.26 6.16 0.74
N LEU A 193 13.37 5.45 -0.38
CA LEU A 193 14.62 4.83 -0.85
C LEU A 193 15.40 5.76 -1.79
N ARG A 194 14.72 6.77 -2.32
CA ARG A 194 15.15 7.60 -3.45
C ARG A 194 14.91 9.07 -3.14
N SER A 195 15.69 9.93 -3.76
CA SER A 195 15.45 11.37 -3.73
C SER A 195 14.15 11.72 -4.47
N LEU A 196 13.60 12.92 -4.22
CA LEU A 196 12.40 13.40 -4.90
C LEU A 196 12.54 13.36 -6.44
N LYS A 197 13.72 13.73 -6.94
CA LYS A 197 14.06 13.73 -8.39
C LYS A 197 14.01 12.33 -8.99
N GLU A 198 14.61 11.36 -8.31
CA GLU A 198 14.60 9.96 -8.75
C GLU A 198 13.20 9.36 -8.69
N SER A 199 12.44 9.64 -7.63
CA SER A 199 11.04 9.21 -7.50
C SER A 199 10.20 9.73 -8.65
N PHE A 200 10.31 11.02 -8.98
CA PHE A 200 9.59 11.61 -10.11
C PHE A 200 9.97 10.95 -11.45
N SER A 201 11.24 10.57 -11.64
CA SER A 201 11.68 9.90 -12.86
C SER A 201 10.97 8.57 -13.11
N LEU A 202 10.65 7.82 -12.05
CA LEU A 202 9.99 6.51 -12.08
C LEU A 202 8.48 6.59 -12.31
N ILE A 203 7.87 7.76 -12.11
CA ILE A 203 6.44 7.95 -12.36
C ILE A 203 6.16 7.80 -13.88
N PRO A 204 5.18 6.98 -14.28
CA PRO A 204 4.83 6.78 -15.68
C PRO A 204 4.46 8.08 -16.38
N VAL A 205 4.85 8.20 -17.66
CA VAL A 205 4.54 9.38 -18.48
C VAL A 205 3.04 9.70 -18.52
N PRO A 206 2.10 8.75 -18.65
CA PRO A 206 0.66 9.05 -18.65
C PRO A 206 0.19 9.71 -17.34
N VAL A 207 0.77 9.32 -16.21
CA VAL A 207 0.46 9.90 -14.89
C VAL A 207 1.02 11.32 -14.78
N LYS A 208 2.25 11.55 -15.29
CA LYS A 208 2.83 12.90 -15.39
C LYS A 208 1.98 13.80 -16.28
N VAL A 209 1.58 13.30 -17.45
CA VAL A 209 0.75 14.02 -18.42
C VAL A 209 -0.61 14.34 -17.82
N GLY A 210 -1.24 13.40 -17.11
CA GLY A 210 -2.45 13.66 -16.33
C GLY A 210 -2.21 14.75 -15.29
N PHE A 211 -1.17 14.64 -14.47
CA PHE A 211 -0.83 15.69 -13.52
C PHE A 211 -0.73 17.07 -14.19
N PHE A 212 -0.02 17.19 -15.31
CA PHE A 212 0.07 18.48 -16.02
C PHE A 212 -1.24 18.95 -16.66
N LEU A 213 -1.99 18.05 -17.31
CA LEU A 213 -3.26 18.38 -17.99
C LEU A 213 -4.37 18.78 -17.02
N PHE A 214 -4.34 18.29 -15.79
CA PHE A 214 -5.38 18.60 -14.80
C PHE A 214 -4.92 19.64 -13.78
N PHE A 215 -3.64 19.67 -13.41
CA PHE A 215 -3.09 20.63 -12.43
C PHE A 215 -2.76 22.00 -13.04
N ILE A 216 -2.33 22.08 -14.30
CA ILE A 216 -2.03 23.38 -14.95
C ILE A 216 -3.31 24.19 -15.19
N PRO A 217 -4.39 23.64 -15.80
CA PRO A 217 -5.64 24.38 -15.94
C PRO A 217 -6.22 24.79 -14.59
N TYR A 218 -6.03 23.95 -13.57
CA TYR A 218 -6.44 24.25 -12.20
C TYR A 218 -5.72 25.49 -11.64
N ILE A 219 -4.39 25.57 -11.77
CA ILE A 219 -3.59 26.73 -11.32
C ILE A 219 -3.93 27.98 -12.12
N ILE A 220 -4.02 27.88 -13.45
CA ILE A 220 -4.38 29.00 -14.32
C ILE A 220 -5.74 29.56 -13.87
N PHE A 221 -6.71 28.70 -13.60
CA PHE A 221 -8.04 29.11 -13.23
C PHE A 221 -8.15 29.69 -11.81
N MET A 222 -7.31 29.21 -10.88
CA MET A 222 -7.09 29.82 -9.55
C MET A 222 -6.70 31.31 -9.64
N ALA A 223 -5.95 31.68 -10.69
CA ALA A 223 -5.51 33.06 -10.91
C ALA A 223 -6.61 33.98 -11.49
N TYR A 224 -7.65 33.41 -12.12
CA TYR A 224 -8.72 34.17 -12.79
C TYR A 224 -9.99 34.36 -11.95
N LEU A 225 -10.14 33.69 -10.80
CA LEU A 225 -11.35 33.79 -9.98
C LEU A 225 -11.10 34.44 -8.61
N PRO A 226 -12.02 35.31 -8.13
CA PRO A 226 -11.92 35.94 -6.83
C PRO A 226 -11.85 34.90 -5.69
N PRO A 227 -10.85 34.96 -4.79
CA PRO A 227 -10.64 33.97 -3.73
C PRO A 227 -11.87 33.73 -2.84
N ALA A 228 -12.66 34.79 -2.60
CA ALA A 228 -13.85 34.74 -1.75
C ALA A 228 -14.98 33.84 -2.28
N LYS A 229 -15.05 33.57 -3.59
CA LYS A 229 -16.09 32.70 -4.19
C LYS A 229 -15.66 31.25 -4.35
N ASN A 230 -14.39 30.95 -4.11
CA ASN A 230 -13.78 29.65 -4.41
C ASN A 230 -13.15 28.96 -3.19
N LEU A 231 -13.54 29.34 -1.98
CA LEU A 231 -13.06 28.75 -0.71
C LEU A 231 -13.08 27.20 -0.72
N LEU A 232 -14.11 26.60 -1.30
CA LEU A 232 -14.21 25.14 -1.47
C LEU A 232 -13.14 24.58 -2.42
N LEU A 233 -12.91 25.26 -3.54
CA LEU A 233 -11.88 24.85 -4.50
C LEU A 233 -10.50 24.95 -3.85
N TRP A 234 -10.21 26.04 -3.14
CA TRP A 234 -8.97 26.24 -2.37
C TRP A 234 -8.78 25.17 -1.29
N PHE A 235 -9.84 24.79 -0.59
CA PHE A 235 -9.78 23.71 0.39
C PHE A 235 -9.46 22.36 -0.27
N LEU A 236 -10.11 22.04 -1.39
CA LEU A 236 -9.83 20.82 -2.16
C LEU A 236 -8.41 20.82 -2.71
N THR A 237 -7.86 21.95 -3.16
CA THR A 237 -6.45 22.00 -3.58
C THR A 237 -5.49 21.79 -2.44
N LEU A 238 -5.75 22.40 -1.29
CA LEU A 238 -4.89 22.25 -0.13
C LEU A 238 -4.98 20.81 0.41
N ALA A 239 -6.14 20.18 0.32
CA ALA A 239 -6.32 18.77 0.62
C ALA A 239 -5.58 17.87 -0.39
N ASP A 240 -5.70 18.11 -1.69
CA ASP A 240 -4.98 17.36 -2.73
C ASP A 240 -3.47 17.57 -2.64
N ALA A 241 -3.02 18.81 -2.42
CA ALA A 241 -1.63 19.14 -2.16
C ALA A 241 -1.14 18.52 -0.85
N GLY A 242 -1.97 18.48 0.19
CA GLY A 242 -1.69 17.80 1.46
C GLY A 242 -1.59 16.30 1.31
N ILE A 243 -2.46 15.68 0.50
CA ILE A 243 -2.43 14.25 0.16
C ILE A 243 -1.20 13.94 -0.69
N LEU A 244 -0.88 14.76 -1.69
CA LEU A 244 0.35 14.64 -2.47
C LEU A 244 1.58 14.81 -1.56
N LEU A 245 1.61 15.84 -0.72
CA LEU A 245 2.68 16.07 0.24
C LEU A 245 2.75 14.97 1.30
N TYR A 246 1.66 14.29 1.67
CA TYR A 246 1.66 13.14 2.58
C TYR A 246 2.12 11.85 1.86
N LEU A 247 1.70 11.66 0.61
CA LEU A 247 2.14 10.57 -0.25
C LEU A 247 3.62 10.71 -0.64
N PHE A 248 4.17 11.93 -0.64
CA PHE A 248 5.57 12.22 -1.01
C PHE A 248 6.45 12.69 0.15
N SER A 249 5.91 13.07 1.31
CA SER A 249 6.67 13.30 2.53
C SER A 249 6.94 11.98 3.22
N PRO A 250 8.16 11.75 3.71
CA PRO A 250 8.36 10.74 4.72
C PRO A 250 7.62 11.16 6.00
N PRO A 251 7.13 10.20 6.82
CA PRO A 251 6.86 10.50 8.23
C PRO A 251 8.16 10.90 8.96
#